data_AF-A0AA96X5M1-F1
#
_entry.id   AF-A0AA96X5M1-F1
#
_cell.length_a   1.000
_cell.length_b   1.000
_cell.length_c   1.000
_cell.angle_alpha   90.00
_cell.angle_beta   90.00
_cell.angle_gamma   90.00
#
_symmetry.space_group_name_H-M   'P 1'
#
loop_
_entity.id
_entity.type
_entity.pdbx_description
1 polymer ?
#
loop_
_entity_poly.entity_id
_entity_poly.type
_entity_poly.pdbx_seq_one_letter_code
_entity_poly.pdbx_strand_id
1 'polypeptide(L)'
;MPSLLNSDASASNYGGQLTWKFSQGSYSKITKKHPHTKGGICEALSVSWVSKALQSGLQDALTTGGSIDDTKIAVVAQRFASMYRFKFANGTEGRPSTSFEMIKETKQYLESQGFRNIGQAGSGIAQKKKSPSLKDQFAASFDALESKDCFKQQSNTIHCMLRTAGTGWGHAMAFRIEPSADKVSYFFDPNKGEFKFLKYAQFRKWYEHYHSDSRLYRTSRALGFDIFVHSDR
;
A
#
# COMPACT_ATOMS: atom_id res chain seq x y z
N MET A 1 -24.31 18.26 -9.60
CA MET A 1 -23.44 19.11 -8.76
C MET A 1 -22.00 18.85 -9.15
N PRO A 2 -21.18 19.87 -9.45
CA PRO A 2 -19.78 19.63 -9.75
C PRO A 2 -19.09 19.20 -8.46
N SER A 3 -18.54 17.98 -8.46
CA SER A 3 -17.73 17.45 -7.37
C SER A 3 -16.59 18.42 -7.07
N LEU A 4 -16.44 18.83 -5.81
CA LEU A 4 -15.22 19.47 -5.32
C LEU A 4 -14.02 18.69 -5.87
N LEU A 5 -13.25 19.33 -6.77
CA LEU A 5 -12.01 18.77 -7.26
C LEU A 5 -11.15 18.48 -6.04
N ASN A 6 -11.00 17.19 -5.72
CA ASN A 6 -9.99 16.70 -4.80
C ASN A 6 -8.63 17.03 -5.44
N SER A 7 -8.15 18.27 -5.26
CA SER A 7 -6.86 18.70 -5.75
C SER A 7 -5.84 18.53 -4.62
N ASP A 8 -4.85 17.68 -4.87
CA ASP A 8 -3.60 17.71 -4.13
C ASP A 8 -2.58 18.45 -5.01
N ALA A 9 -2.11 19.60 -4.55
CA ALA A 9 -1.23 20.46 -5.34
C ALA A 9 0.08 19.74 -5.71
N SER A 10 0.58 18.86 -4.83
CA SER A 10 1.79 18.08 -5.11
C SER A 10 1.55 17.10 -6.25
N ALA A 11 0.48 16.30 -6.21
CA ALA A 11 0.16 15.38 -7.31
C ALA A 11 -0.14 16.13 -8.62
N SER A 12 -0.89 17.23 -8.54
CA SER A 12 -1.30 18.03 -9.71
C SER A 12 -0.11 18.62 -10.46
N ASN A 13 0.93 19.07 -9.74
CA ASN A 13 2.17 19.60 -10.34
C ASN A 13 2.94 18.56 -11.17
N TYR A 14 2.67 17.27 -10.97
CA TYR A 14 3.26 16.18 -11.73
C TYR A 14 2.26 15.53 -12.70
N GLY A 15 1.08 16.12 -12.91
CA GLY A 15 0.04 15.57 -13.80
C GLY A 15 -0.80 14.44 -13.18
N GLY A 16 -0.76 14.30 -11.86
CA GLY A 16 -1.62 13.38 -11.10
C GLY A 16 -2.87 14.06 -10.55
N GLN A 17 -3.78 13.23 -10.04
CA GLN A 17 -5.03 13.65 -9.42
C GLN A 17 -5.24 12.87 -8.12
N LEU A 18 -5.68 13.55 -7.05
CA LEU A 18 -6.21 12.86 -5.87
C LEU A 18 -7.65 12.41 -6.20
N THR A 19 -7.87 11.11 -6.34
CA THR A 19 -9.18 10.54 -6.70
C THR A 19 -10.05 10.36 -5.45
N TRP A 20 -9.42 10.06 -4.32
CA TRP A 20 -10.13 9.86 -3.06
C TRP A 20 -9.31 10.40 -1.89
N LYS A 21 -9.85 11.36 -1.14
CA LYS A 21 -9.23 11.86 0.09
C LYS A 21 -9.55 10.94 1.26
N PHE A 22 -8.52 10.41 1.91
CA PHE A 22 -8.67 9.50 3.05
C PHE A 22 -7.53 9.68 4.05
N SER A 23 -7.79 9.48 5.35
CA SER A 23 -6.72 9.40 6.35
C SER A 23 -7.09 8.49 7.50
N GLN A 24 -6.31 7.43 7.70
CA GLN A 24 -6.45 6.50 8.83
C GLN A 24 -6.30 7.20 10.18
N GLY A 25 -5.62 8.36 10.24
CA GLY A 25 -5.44 9.15 11.45
C GLY A 25 -6.75 9.66 12.03
N SER A 26 -7.72 9.98 11.16
CA SER A 26 -9.09 10.37 11.55
C SER A 26 -9.82 9.27 12.33
N TYR A 27 -9.42 8.01 12.10
CA TYR A 27 -10.04 6.83 12.72
C TYR A 27 -9.17 6.25 13.84
N SER A 28 -8.24 7.03 14.39
CA SER A 28 -7.29 6.57 15.41
C SER A 28 -7.96 5.96 16.66
N LYS A 29 -9.17 6.42 17.03
CA LYS A 29 -9.95 5.85 18.14
C LYS A 29 -10.40 4.42 17.87
N ILE A 30 -10.60 4.04 16.62
CA ILE A 30 -10.99 2.69 16.19
C ILE A 30 -9.71 1.85 16.02
N THR A 31 -8.75 2.38 15.27
CA THR A 31 -7.57 1.64 14.81
C THR A 31 -6.55 1.40 15.92
N LYS A 32 -6.52 2.22 16.97
CA LYS A 32 -5.65 2.05 18.15
C LYS A 32 -6.30 1.29 19.31
N LYS A 33 -7.62 1.04 19.29
CA LYS A 33 -8.34 0.38 20.39
C LYS A 33 -8.03 -1.11 20.48
N HIS A 34 -7.80 -1.78 19.35
CA HIS A 34 -7.49 -3.20 19.34
C HIS A 34 -5.96 -3.45 19.33
N PRO A 35 -5.40 -4.24 20.26
CA PRO A 35 -3.97 -4.52 20.33
C PRO A 35 -3.38 -5.10 19.03
N HIS A 36 -4.19 -5.86 18.29
CA HIS A 36 -3.80 -6.52 17.04
C HIS A 36 -3.84 -5.60 15.82
N THR A 37 -4.47 -4.42 15.91
CA THR A 37 -4.54 -3.43 14.81
C THR A 37 -3.61 -2.24 15.08
N LYS A 38 -3.19 -2.06 16.33
CA LYS A 38 -2.26 -1.03 16.80
C LYS A 38 -0.87 -1.21 16.17
N GLY A 39 -0.67 -0.57 15.01
CA GLY A 39 0.57 -0.56 14.25
C GLY A 39 0.56 -1.36 12.94
N GLY A 40 -0.59 -1.94 12.57
CA GLY A 40 -0.74 -2.69 11.30
C GLY A 40 -1.91 -2.23 10.43
N ILE A 41 -2.65 -1.20 10.84
CA ILE A 41 -3.82 -0.73 10.07
C ILE A 41 -3.45 -0.20 8.68
N CYS A 42 -2.27 0.41 8.50
CA CYS A 42 -1.81 0.83 7.17
C CYS A 42 -1.64 -0.37 6.25
N GLU A 43 -1.05 -1.46 6.75
CA GLU A 43 -0.93 -2.72 6.03
C GLU A 43 -2.31 -3.29 5.69
N ALA A 44 -3.22 -3.32 6.67
CA ALA A 44 -4.60 -3.80 6.49
C ALA A 44 -5.35 -3.05 5.38
N LEU A 45 -5.27 -1.73 5.39
CA LEU A 45 -5.92 -0.86 4.41
C LEU A 45 -5.28 -1.02 3.04
N SER A 46 -3.95 -1.10 2.94
CA SER A 46 -3.25 -1.30 1.66
C SER A 46 -3.54 -2.66 1.04
N VAL A 47 -3.57 -3.74 1.84
CA VAL A 47 -3.97 -5.08 1.38
C VAL A 47 -5.44 -5.11 0.95
N SER A 48 -6.31 -4.44 1.71
CA SER A 48 -7.72 -4.30 1.36
C SER A 48 -7.87 -3.52 0.06
N TRP A 49 -7.06 -2.48 -0.15
CA TRP A 49 -7.03 -1.71 -1.39
C TRP A 49 -6.60 -2.58 -2.57
N VAL A 50 -5.52 -3.35 -2.45
CA VAL A 50 -5.08 -4.27 -3.52
C VAL A 50 -6.14 -5.33 -3.82
N SER A 51 -6.69 -5.99 -2.81
CA SER A 51 -7.70 -7.05 -3.02
C SER A 51 -9.03 -6.51 -3.57
N LYS A 52 -9.43 -5.28 -3.19
CA LYS A 52 -10.65 -4.63 -3.71
C LYS A 52 -10.44 -3.83 -4.99
N ALA A 53 -9.21 -3.62 -5.42
CA ALA A 53 -8.88 -3.00 -6.70
C ALA A 53 -9.55 -3.71 -7.90
N LEU A 54 -9.95 -4.98 -7.71
CA LEU A 54 -10.58 -5.83 -8.71
C LEU A 54 -12.11 -5.88 -8.64
N GLN A 55 -12.73 -5.24 -7.63
CA GLN A 55 -14.18 -5.25 -7.41
C GLN A 55 -14.73 -3.83 -7.62
N SER A 56 -15.07 -3.13 -6.53
CA SER A 56 -15.62 -1.77 -6.54
C SER A 56 -14.61 -0.72 -6.03
N GLY A 57 -13.39 -1.11 -5.67
CA GLY A 57 -12.44 -0.22 -4.99
C GLY A 57 -12.70 -0.09 -3.49
N LEU A 58 -11.67 0.32 -2.76
CA LEU A 58 -11.72 0.43 -1.29
C LEU A 58 -12.65 1.54 -0.81
N GLN A 59 -12.74 2.65 -1.57
CA GLN A 59 -13.63 3.77 -1.25
C GLN A 59 -15.09 3.30 -1.14
N ASP A 60 -15.60 2.61 -2.16
CA ASP A 60 -16.96 2.10 -2.18
C ASP A 60 -17.17 1.07 -1.05
N ALA A 61 -16.16 0.23 -0.82
CA ALA A 61 -16.19 -0.76 0.25
C ALA A 61 -16.21 -0.15 1.65
N LEU A 62 -15.81 1.11 1.82
CA LEU A 62 -15.74 1.80 3.11
C LEU A 62 -16.79 2.90 3.27
N THR A 63 -17.52 3.26 2.22
CA THR A 63 -18.49 4.36 2.27
C THR A 63 -19.93 3.85 2.40
N THR A 64 -20.74 4.58 3.15
CA THR A 64 -22.19 4.38 3.30
C THR A 64 -22.82 5.76 3.24
N GLY A 65 -23.80 5.97 2.35
CA GLY A 65 -24.47 7.27 2.22
C GLY A 65 -23.53 8.43 1.83
N GLY A 66 -22.44 8.15 1.10
CA GLY A 66 -21.46 9.16 0.65
C GLY A 66 -20.39 9.55 1.68
N SER A 67 -20.42 8.99 2.89
CA SER A 67 -19.40 9.20 3.93
C SER A 67 -18.70 7.90 4.30
N ILE A 68 -17.46 7.98 4.80
CA ILE A 68 -16.75 6.80 5.31
C ILE A 68 -17.46 6.31 6.58
N ASP A 69 -17.72 5.01 6.61
CA ASP A 69 -18.41 4.32 7.70
C ASP A 69 -17.39 3.72 8.68
N ASP A 70 -17.37 4.24 9.90
CA ASP A 70 -16.51 3.79 11.00
C ASP A 70 -16.61 2.28 11.26
N THR A 71 -17.79 1.70 11.08
CA THR A 71 -18.01 0.26 11.27
C THR A 71 -17.28 -0.54 10.21
N LYS A 72 -17.25 -0.06 8.96
CA LYS A 72 -16.52 -0.72 7.87
C LYS A 72 -15.00 -0.63 8.06
N ILE A 73 -14.50 0.47 8.62
CA ILE A 73 -13.09 0.57 9.06
C ILE A 73 -12.77 -0.45 10.16
N ALA A 74 -13.67 -0.60 11.13
CA ALA A 74 -13.52 -1.61 12.18
C ALA A 74 -13.51 -3.03 11.60
N VAL A 75 -14.35 -3.32 10.60
CA VAL A 75 -14.36 -4.61 9.89
C VAL A 75 -13.05 -4.87 9.15
N VAL A 76 -12.45 -3.87 8.47
CA VAL A 76 -11.12 -4.03 7.87
C VAL A 76 -10.08 -4.38 8.93
N ALA A 77 -10.10 -3.68 10.06
CA ALA A 77 -9.18 -3.90 11.16
C ALA A 77 -9.37 -5.31 11.78
N GLN A 78 -10.61 -5.76 11.95
CA GLN A 78 -10.94 -7.10 12.43
C GLN A 78 -10.56 -8.20 11.45
N ARG A 79 -10.81 -8.03 10.15
CA ARG A 79 -10.38 -8.98 9.11
C ARG A 79 -8.88 -9.13 9.11
N PHE A 80 -8.16 -8.02 9.17
CA PHE A 80 -6.72 -8.03 9.30
C PHE A 80 -6.26 -8.75 10.58
N ALA A 81 -6.88 -8.47 11.73
CA ALA A 81 -6.61 -9.22 12.96
C ALA A 81 -6.87 -10.73 12.79
N SER A 82 -7.90 -11.10 12.04
CA SER A 82 -8.24 -12.51 11.77
C SER A 82 -7.28 -13.23 10.83
N MET A 83 -6.55 -12.51 9.97
CA MET A 83 -5.47 -13.11 9.16
C MET A 83 -4.40 -13.76 10.06
N TYR A 84 -4.21 -13.26 11.28
CA TYR A 84 -3.23 -13.76 12.24
C TYR A 84 -3.75 -14.88 13.15
N ARG A 85 -5.05 -15.21 13.10
CA ARG A 85 -5.71 -16.11 14.07
C ARG A 85 -5.35 -17.59 13.93
N PHE A 86 -4.58 -18.01 12.93
CA PHE A 86 -4.26 -19.42 12.70
C PHE A 86 -2.92 -19.93 13.25
N LYS A 87 -2.23 -19.16 14.10
CA LYS A 87 -1.05 -19.68 14.82
C LYS A 87 -1.20 -19.43 16.30
N PHE A 88 -1.72 -20.42 17.02
CA PHE A 88 -1.05 -21.18 18.09
C PHE A 88 -1.93 -22.38 18.48
N ALA A 89 -1.30 -23.52 18.82
CA ALA A 89 -1.95 -24.74 19.28
C ALA A 89 -2.70 -24.61 20.64
N ASN A 90 -2.75 -23.41 21.23
CA ASN A 90 -3.10 -23.19 22.63
C ASN A 90 -4.22 -22.13 22.84
N GLY A 91 -4.93 -21.71 21.80
CA GLY A 91 -6.19 -20.95 21.94
C GLY A 91 -6.09 -19.48 22.37
N THR A 92 -4.90 -18.89 22.45
CA THR A 92 -4.73 -17.45 22.67
C THR A 92 -4.49 -16.71 21.35
N GLU A 93 -5.34 -15.73 21.04
CA GLU A 93 -5.20 -14.87 19.86
C GLU A 93 -3.85 -14.12 19.91
N GLY A 94 -2.95 -14.40 18.97
CA GLY A 94 -1.64 -13.77 18.87
C GLY A 94 -1.60 -12.61 17.88
N ARG A 95 -0.80 -11.57 18.17
CA ARG A 95 -0.37 -10.56 17.20
C ARG A 95 0.87 -11.10 16.45
N PRO A 96 1.12 -10.76 15.17
CA PRO A 96 2.42 -11.02 14.57
C PRO A 96 3.51 -10.41 15.44
N SER A 97 4.43 -11.25 15.88
CA SER A 97 5.55 -10.90 16.75
C SER A 97 6.58 -10.05 16.00
N THR A 98 6.58 -10.09 14.66
CA THR A 98 7.51 -9.34 13.81
C THR A 98 6.85 -8.77 12.55
N SER A 99 7.49 -7.78 11.93
CA SER A 99 7.12 -7.27 10.60
C SER A 99 7.20 -8.32 9.50
N PHE A 100 8.10 -9.31 9.64
CA PHE A 100 8.22 -10.41 8.70
C PHE A 100 7.00 -11.32 8.71
N GLU A 101 6.47 -11.64 9.89
CA GLU A 101 5.22 -12.40 10.01
C GLU A 101 4.05 -11.63 9.40
N MET A 102 3.94 -10.33 9.69
CA MET A 102 2.92 -9.46 9.08
C MET A 102 2.97 -9.53 7.55
N ILE A 103 4.16 -9.37 6.95
CA ILE A 103 4.36 -9.45 5.49
C ILE A 103 3.99 -10.84 4.96
N LYS A 104 4.34 -11.91 5.68
CA LYS A 104 4.05 -13.28 5.26
C LYS A 104 2.54 -13.53 5.22
N GLU A 105 1.82 -13.18 6.28
CA GLU A 105 0.39 -13.43 6.36
C GLU A 105 -0.38 -12.57 5.33
N THR A 106 0.07 -11.33 5.08
CA THR A 106 -0.57 -10.49 4.05
C THR A 106 -0.31 -10.96 2.62
N LYS A 107 0.88 -11.53 2.35
CA LYS A 107 1.16 -12.27 1.10
C LYS A 107 0.22 -13.45 0.93
N GLN A 108 0.12 -14.31 1.93
CA GLN A 108 -0.73 -15.50 1.90
C GLN A 108 -2.21 -15.13 1.71
N TYR A 109 -2.66 -14.05 2.35
CA TYR A 109 -4.00 -13.52 2.13
C TYR A 109 -4.19 -13.10 0.67
N LEU A 110 -3.30 -12.29 0.09
CA LEU A 110 -3.42 -11.89 -1.33
C LEU A 110 -3.41 -13.11 -2.25
N GLU A 111 -2.58 -14.12 -1.96
CA GLU A 111 -2.56 -15.38 -2.70
C GLU A 111 -3.90 -16.13 -2.62
N SER A 112 -4.54 -16.16 -1.44
CA SER A 112 -5.89 -16.71 -1.28
C SER A 112 -6.98 -15.93 -2.05
N GLN A 113 -6.69 -14.69 -2.44
CA GLN A 113 -7.58 -13.84 -3.22
C GLN A 113 -7.29 -13.90 -4.73
N GLY A 114 -6.48 -14.85 -5.21
CA GLY A 114 -6.18 -15.02 -6.64
C GLY A 114 -4.96 -14.23 -7.13
N PHE A 115 -4.22 -13.58 -6.24
CA PHE A 115 -2.97 -12.93 -6.63
C PHE A 115 -1.81 -13.93 -6.64
N ARG A 116 -0.90 -13.78 -7.60
CA ARG A 116 0.35 -14.52 -7.64
C ARG A 116 1.50 -13.58 -7.35
N ASN A 117 2.30 -13.89 -6.32
CA ASN A 117 3.53 -13.16 -6.05
C ASN A 117 4.57 -13.48 -7.14
N ILE A 118 5.13 -12.45 -7.77
CA ILE A 118 6.13 -12.56 -8.84
C ILE A 118 7.48 -11.97 -8.45
N GLY A 119 7.67 -11.79 -7.14
CA GLY A 119 8.91 -11.38 -6.52
C GLY A 119 8.79 -10.06 -5.76
N GLN A 120 9.96 -9.55 -5.38
CA GLN A 120 10.12 -8.33 -4.62
C GLN A 120 11.06 -7.38 -5.37
N ALA A 121 10.92 -6.09 -5.11
CA ALA A 121 11.90 -5.08 -5.49
C ALA A 121 12.28 -4.21 -4.27
N GLY A 122 13.53 -3.75 -4.22
CA GLY A 122 14.07 -3.01 -3.08
C GLY A 122 14.37 -3.90 -1.88
N SER A 123 14.88 -3.28 -0.82
CA SER A 123 15.24 -3.99 0.41
C SER A 123 14.02 -4.36 1.27
N GLY A 124 12.86 -3.73 1.06
CA GLY A 124 11.70 -3.93 1.96
C GLY A 124 12.09 -3.68 3.42
N ILE A 125 11.29 -4.12 4.40
CA ILE A 125 11.60 -4.00 5.84
C ILE A 125 12.80 -4.90 6.21
N ALA A 126 14.01 -4.62 5.71
CA ALA A 126 15.21 -5.40 5.97
C ALA A 126 16.23 -4.66 6.85
N GLN A 127 16.82 -5.45 7.74
CA GLN A 127 17.72 -5.11 8.86
C GLN A 127 19.12 -4.68 8.43
N LYS A 128 19.27 -3.75 7.47
CA LYS A 128 20.62 -3.26 7.15
C LYS A 128 21.16 -2.42 8.31
N LYS A 129 22.33 -2.79 8.85
CA LYS A 129 23.07 -2.04 9.89
C LYS A 129 23.36 -0.59 9.48
N LYS A 130 23.46 -0.33 8.17
CA LYS A 130 23.62 1.00 7.57
C LYS A 130 22.48 1.27 6.60
N SER A 131 21.78 2.37 6.79
CA SER A 131 20.68 2.78 5.91
C SER A 131 21.24 3.35 4.61
N PRO A 132 20.88 2.81 3.43
CA PRO A 132 21.25 3.42 2.15
C PRO A 132 20.64 4.81 2.00
N SER A 133 21.21 5.65 1.12
CA SER A 133 20.61 6.96 0.81
C SER A 133 19.21 6.78 0.21
N LEU A 134 18.34 7.80 0.30
CA LEU A 134 17.02 7.73 -0.33
C LEU A 134 17.14 7.44 -1.84
N LYS A 135 18.10 8.07 -2.52
CA LYS A 135 18.38 7.82 -3.94
C LYS A 135 18.68 6.35 -4.21
N ASP A 136 19.55 5.73 -3.42
CA ASP A 136 19.88 4.31 -3.57
C ASP A 136 18.68 3.41 -3.26
N GLN A 137 17.84 3.79 -2.29
CA GLN A 137 16.60 3.09 -1.98
C GLN A 137 15.61 3.12 -3.15
N PHE A 138 15.46 4.28 -3.80
CA PHE A 138 14.64 4.44 -4.99
C PHE A 138 15.16 3.61 -6.16
N ALA A 139 16.46 3.69 -6.45
CA ALA A 139 17.09 2.90 -7.50
C ALA A 139 16.90 1.39 -7.26
N ALA A 140 17.21 0.91 -6.05
CA ALA A 140 17.06 -0.49 -5.71
C ALA A 140 15.60 -1.00 -5.74
N SER A 141 14.61 -0.11 -5.63
CA SER A 141 13.19 -0.47 -5.61
C SER A 141 12.53 -0.29 -6.97
N PHE A 142 12.53 0.92 -7.52
CA PHE A 142 11.82 1.21 -8.76
C PHE A 142 12.57 0.73 -10.00
N ASP A 143 13.89 0.92 -10.08
CA ASP A 143 14.65 0.43 -11.24
C ASP A 143 14.61 -1.12 -11.28
N ALA A 144 14.62 -1.75 -10.11
CA ALA A 144 14.42 -3.19 -9.97
C ALA A 144 13.00 -3.65 -10.38
N LEU A 145 11.96 -2.84 -10.17
CA LEU A 145 10.63 -3.11 -10.73
C LEU A 145 10.62 -2.97 -12.25
N GLU A 146 11.16 -1.86 -12.75
CA GLU A 146 11.16 -1.50 -14.17
C GLU A 146 11.96 -2.49 -15.02
N SER A 147 12.96 -3.13 -14.42
CA SER A 147 13.74 -4.19 -15.07
C SER A 147 13.01 -5.53 -15.22
N LYS A 148 11.92 -5.78 -14.46
CA LYS A 148 11.20 -7.06 -14.51
C LYS A 148 10.37 -7.21 -15.78
N ASP A 149 10.28 -8.45 -16.25
CA ASP A 149 9.55 -8.77 -17.48
C ASP A 149 8.06 -8.44 -17.38
N CYS A 150 7.44 -8.64 -16.21
CA CYS A 150 6.04 -8.26 -15.99
C CYS A 150 5.78 -6.76 -16.25
N PHE A 151 6.75 -5.90 -15.93
CA PHE A 151 6.67 -4.46 -16.16
C PHE A 151 6.87 -4.11 -17.63
N LYS A 152 7.80 -4.80 -18.30
CA LYS A 152 8.11 -4.56 -19.72
C LYS A 152 7.03 -5.08 -20.66
N GLN A 153 6.49 -6.26 -20.40
CA GLN A 153 5.57 -6.97 -21.29
C GLN A 153 4.15 -6.36 -21.35
N GLN A 154 3.78 -5.49 -20.41
CA GLN A 154 2.49 -4.78 -20.39
C GLN A 154 1.27 -5.71 -20.54
N SER A 155 1.39 -6.97 -20.13
CA SER A 155 0.33 -7.98 -20.32
C SER A 155 -0.62 -8.09 -19.13
N ASN A 156 -0.20 -7.60 -17.96
CA ASN A 156 -0.93 -7.77 -16.71
C ASN A 156 -1.00 -6.45 -15.94
N THR A 157 -2.05 -6.27 -15.16
CA THR A 157 -2.04 -5.26 -14.09
C THR A 157 -1.08 -5.71 -13.01
N ILE A 158 -0.12 -4.86 -12.68
CA ILE A 158 0.84 -5.10 -11.62
C ILE A 158 0.32 -4.46 -10.35
N HIS A 159 0.29 -5.20 -9.26
CA HIS A 159 -0.07 -4.70 -7.94
C HIS A 159 1.15 -4.78 -7.03
N CYS A 160 1.43 -3.70 -6.31
CA CYS A 160 2.61 -3.59 -5.46
C CYS A 160 2.20 -3.21 -4.04
N MET A 161 2.61 -4.03 -3.08
CA MET A 161 2.51 -3.72 -1.65
C MET A 161 3.79 -3.00 -1.22
N LEU A 162 3.72 -1.68 -1.06
CA LEU A 162 4.85 -0.83 -0.73
C LEU A 162 5.01 -0.68 0.77
N ARG A 163 6.23 -0.91 1.26
CA ARG A 163 6.54 -0.82 2.69
C ARG A 163 7.79 0.03 2.90
N THR A 164 7.69 0.94 3.87
CA THR A 164 8.79 1.75 4.35
C THR A 164 9.03 1.49 5.83
N ALA A 165 10.28 1.60 6.25
CA ALA A 165 10.65 1.42 7.66
C ALA A 165 11.69 2.45 8.08
N GLY A 166 11.51 3.05 9.26
CA GLY A 166 12.46 3.92 9.94
C GLY A 166 12.74 3.46 11.38
N THR A 167 13.45 4.26 12.17
CA THR A 167 13.70 3.95 13.58
C THR A 167 12.40 4.05 14.37
N GLY A 168 11.83 2.91 14.77
CA GLY A 168 10.63 2.88 15.62
C GLY A 168 9.30 3.13 14.89
N TRP A 169 9.30 3.23 13.56
CA TRP A 169 8.08 3.35 12.77
C TRP A 169 8.19 2.56 11.46
N GLY A 170 7.05 2.12 10.95
CA GLY A 170 6.92 1.52 9.62
C GLY A 170 5.60 1.97 9.02
N HIS A 171 5.52 1.98 7.69
CA HIS A 171 4.32 2.34 6.98
C HIS A 171 4.13 1.46 5.75
N ALA A 172 2.87 1.17 5.46
CA ALA A 172 2.49 0.38 4.30
C ALA A 172 1.54 1.22 3.43
N MET A 173 1.77 1.11 2.14
CA MET A 173 1.07 1.78 1.04
C MET A 173 0.88 0.75 -0.07
N ALA A 174 0.13 1.09 -1.10
CA ALA A 174 0.00 0.23 -2.27
C ALA A 174 0.00 1.06 -3.55
N PHE A 175 0.41 0.44 -4.65
CA PHE A 175 0.14 0.99 -5.97
C PHE A 175 -0.20 -0.11 -6.95
N ARG A 176 -0.90 0.24 -8.03
CA ARG A 176 -1.12 -0.65 -9.17
C ARG A 176 -0.77 0.07 -10.46
N ILE A 177 -0.37 -0.70 -11.45
CA ILE A 177 0.00 -0.23 -12.78
C ILE A 177 -0.80 -1.03 -13.79
N GLU A 178 -1.63 -0.34 -14.56
CA GLU A 178 -2.45 -0.97 -15.60
C GLU A 178 -1.62 -1.30 -16.85
N PRO A 179 -2.00 -2.36 -17.60
CA PRO A 179 -1.36 -2.77 -18.84
C PRO A 179 -1.73 -1.82 -19.99
N SER A 180 -1.16 -0.62 -19.99
CA SER A 180 -1.33 0.36 -21.06
C SER A 180 0.02 0.90 -21.55
N ALA A 181 0.03 1.52 -22.73
CA ALA A 181 1.22 2.12 -23.32
C ALA A 181 1.91 3.08 -22.33
N ASP A 182 1.12 3.94 -21.69
CA ASP A 182 1.57 4.92 -20.69
C ASP A 182 1.65 4.36 -19.26
N LYS A 183 1.20 3.11 -19.03
CA LYS A 183 1.18 2.45 -17.72
C LYS A 183 0.45 3.29 -16.66
N VAL A 184 -0.85 3.50 -16.87
CA VAL A 184 -1.70 4.26 -15.94
C VAL A 184 -1.53 3.70 -14.53
N SER A 185 -1.21 4.57 -13.58
CA SER A 185 -0.79 4.19 -12.22
C SER A 185 -1.75 4.75 -11.18
N TYR A 186 -2.11 3.91 -10.21
CA TYR A 186 -2.87 4.33 -9.03
C TYR A 186 -2.03 4.07 -7.80
N PHE A 187 -2.05 4.99 -6.85
CA PHE A 187 -1.31 4.90 -5.61
C PHE A 187 -2.22 5.20 -4.44
N PHE A 188 -2.14 4.38 -3.40
CA PHE A 188 -2.92 4.53 -2.19
C PHE A 188 -2.00 4.63 -0.98
N ASP A 189 -2.06 5.77 -0.30
CA ASP A 189 -1.49 5.96 1.02
C ASP A 189 -2.62 6.04 2.06
N PRO A 190 -2.70 5.10 3.03
CA PRO A 190 -3.66 5.17 4.13
C PRO A 190 -3.67 6.49 4.91
N ASN A 191 -2.64 7.33 4.85
CA ASN A 191 -2.60 8.64 5.49
C ASN A 191 -3.12 9.80 4.64
N LYS A 192 -3.25 9.63 3.30
CA LYS A 192 -3.57 10.71 2.34
C LYS A 192 -4.72 10.38 1.39
N GLY A 193 -4.83 9.11 1.01
CA GLY A 193 -5.86 8.58 0.13
C GLY A 193 -5.30 8.06 -1.19
N GLU A 194 -6.15 8.06 -2.21
CA GLU A 194 -5.86 7.49 -3.52
C GLU A 194 -5.54 8.59 -4.55
N PHE A 195 -4.50 8.31 -5.34
CA PHE A 195 -4.00 9.15 -6.41
C PHE A 195 -4.00 8.37 -7.72
N LYS A 196 -4.25 9.06 -8.82
CA LYS A 196 -4.19 8.54 -10.19
C LYS A 196 -3.22 9.35 -11.02
N PHE A 197 -2.40 8.67 -11.81
CA PHE A 197 -1.50 9.25 -12.80
C PHE A 197 -1.73 8.54 -14.13
N LEU A 198 -1.91 9.32 -15.20
CA LEU A 198 -2.11 8.75 -16.53
C LEU A 198 -0.82 8.16 -17.12
N LYS A 199 0.35 8.60 -16.62
CA LYS A 199 1.67 8.11 -17.05
C LYS A 199 2.46 7.61 -15.85
N TYR A 200 3.01 6.41 -15.94
CA TYR A 200 3.87 5.87 -14.89
C TYR A 200 5.08 6.77 -14.59
N ALA A 201 5.71 7.37 -15.61
CA ALA A 201 6.85 8.26 -15.41
C ALA A 201 6.52 9.48 -14.54
N GLN A 202 5.27 9.97 -14.60
CA GLN A 202 4.79 11.05 -13.73
C GLN A 202 4.62 10.57 -12.29
N PHE A 203 3.96 9.41 -12.10
CA PHE A 203 3.84 8.77 -10.80
C PHE A 203 5.21 8.52 -10.15
N ARG A 204 6.16 7.94 -10.90
CA ARG A 204 7.51 7.63 -10.43
C ARG A 204 8.27 8.86 -9.94
N LYS A 205 8.22 9.97 -10.69
CA LYS A 205 8.84 11.25 -10.31
C LYS A 205 8.14 11.88 -9.12
N TRP A 206 6.81 11.91 -9.15
CA TRP A 206 6.01 12.45 -8.06
C TRP A 206 6.26 11.70 -6.76
N TYR A 207 6.25 10.36 -6.78
CA TYR A 207 6.39 9.55 -5.56
C TYR A 207 7.76 9.76 -4.90
N GLU A 208 8.83 9.92 -5.69
CA GLU A 208 10.16 10.26 -5.16
C GLU A 208 10.14 11.59 -4.40
N HIS A 209 9.55 12.63 -5.00
CA HIS A 209 9.40 13.94 -4.38
C HIS A 209 8.46 13.91 -3.16
N TYR A 210 7.31 13.26 -3.30
CA TYR A 210 6.32 13.08 -2.25
C TYR A 210 6.92 12.40 -1.01
N HIS A 211 7.76 11.40 -1.21
CA HIS A 211 8.43 10.67 -0.15
C HIS A 211 9.60 11.48 0.46
N SER A 212 10.39 12.20 -0.35
CA SER A 212 11.50 13.03 0.13
C SER A 212 11.04 14.23 0.95
N ASP A 213 9.91 14.81 0.58
CA ASP A 213 9.40 16.04 1.19
C ASP A 213 8.52 15.76 2.42
N SER A 214 7.96 14.55 2.49
CA SER A 214 7.20 14.11 3.64
C SER A 214 8.07 14.01 4.89
N ARG A 215 7.75 14.80 5.92
CA ARG A 215 8.37 14.68 7.25
C ARG A 215 8.24 13.27 7.82
N LEU A 216 7.19 12.54 7.44
CA LEU A 216 6.97 11.16 7.85
C LEU A 216 7.94 10.23 7.10
N TYR A 217 8.03 10.36 5.78
CA TYR A 217 8.66 9.32 4.95
C TYR A 217 10.14 9.57 4.64
N ARG A 218 10.61 10.82 4.68
CA ARG A 218 12.00 11.18 4.37
C ARG A 218 13.04 10.53 5.28
N THR A 219 12.63 10.05 6.45
CA THR A 219 13.50 9.37 7.42
C THR A 219 13.52 7.85 7.24
N SER A 220 12.88 7.33 6.18
CA SER A 220 12.87 5.91 5.88
C SER A 220 14.28 5.40 5.63
N ARG A 221 14.59 4.31 6.32
CA ARG A 221 15.84 3.57 6.25
C ARG A 221 15.78 2.44 5.23
N ALA A 222 14.56 2.04 4.86
CA ALA A 222 14.33 1.06 3.82
C ALA A 222 13.02 1.35 3.07
N LEU A 223 13.06 1.07 1.77
CA LEU A 223 11.95 1.08 0.83
C LEU A 223 11.98 -0.26 0.08
N GLY A 224 10.80 -0.80 -0.19
CA GLY A 224 10.65 -1.90 -1.12
C GLY A 224 9.18 -2.30 -1.24
N PHE A 225 8.91 -3.15 -2.21
CA PHE A 225 7.56 -3.66 -2.42
C PHE A 225 7.55 -5.08 -2.95
N ASP A 226 6.55 -5.83 -2.50
CA ASP A 226 6.19 -7.11 -3.09
C ASP A 226 5.31 -6.87 -4.31
N ILE A 227 5.52 -7.67 -5.34
CA ILE A 227 4.91 -7.49 -6.65
C ILE A 227 3.99 -8.69 -6.91
N PHE A 228 2.77 -8.38 -7.32
CA PHE A 228 1.72 -9.34 -7.57
C PHE A 228 1.07 -9.08 -8.93
N VAL A 229 0.59 -10.16 -9.54
CA VAL A 229 -0.33 -10.14 -10.68
C VAL A 229 -1.54 -10.98 -10.32
N HIS A 230 -2.72 -10.67 -10.84
CA HIS A 230 -3.91 -11.48 -10.58
C HIS A 230 -4.06 -12.58 -11.62
N SER A 231 -4.46 -13.79 -11.23
CA SER A 231 -4.58 -14.95 -12.14
C SER A 231 -5.72 -14.85 -13.14
N ASP A 232 -6.78 -14.10 -12.82
CA ASP A 232 -8.05 -14.19 -13.55
C ASP A 232 -8.18 -13.23 -14.76
N ARG A 233 -7.08 -12.62 -15.22
CA ARG A 233 -7.04 -11.82 -16.47
C ARG A 233 -5.65 -11.83 -17.10
#